data_AF-A0A9E2EZC9-F1
#
_entry.id   AF-A0A9E2EZC9-F1
#
_cell.length_a   1.000
_cell.length_b   1.000
_cell.length_c   1.000
_cell.angle_alpha   90.00
_cell.angle_beta   90.00
_cell.angle_gamma   90.00
#
_symmetry.space_group_name_H-M   'P 1'
#
loop_
_entity.id
_entity.type
_entity.pdbx_description
1 polymer ?
#
loop_
_entity_poly.entity_id
_entity_poly.type
_entity_poly.pdbx_seq_one_letter_code
_entity_poly.pdbx_strand_id
1 'polypeptide(L)'
;MAGLTQSYHCGASTSPIIYETIGNHFESVVAQHPDAEALVACHQGVRWSYAEFNEKIDGFAAGLLHLGIEPGDRVGVWGPNSSEWAITQMATAKIGAILVNINPAYRLYELEYALNKSGCRAIVSAEQFKSSKYLEMLYALAPELNSCEPGRLKSEKLPDLE
;
A
#
# COMPACT_ATOMS: atom_id res chain seq x y z
N MET A 1 39.04 -0.65 33.53
CA MET A 1 37.63 -0.19 33.45
C MET A 1 36.74 -1.40 33.66
N ALA A 2 35.81 -1.34 34.62
CA ALA A 2 34.86 -2.44 34.84
C ALA A 2 33.91 -2.53 33.63
N GLY A 3 33.82 -3.70 33.01
CA GLY A 3 32.91 -3.93 31.89
C GLY A 3 31.45 -3.87 32.34
N LEU A 4 30.55 -3.46 31.44
CA LEU A 4 29.11 -3.52 31.67
C LEU A 4 28.70 -4.99 31.83
N THR A 5 28.00 -5.32 32.93
CA THR A 5 27.52 -6.68 33.24
C THR A 5 26.05 -6.90 32.89
N GLN A 6 25.35 -5.84 32.46
CA GLN A 6 23.95 -5.89 32.05
C GLN A 6 23.74 -5.12 30.75
N SER A 7 22.88 -5.67 29.88
CA SER A 7 22.46 -5.08 28.61
C SER A 7 20.93 -4.95 28.59
N TYR A 8 20.36 -4.30 29.60
CA TYR A 8 18.92 -4.11 29.73
C TYR A 8 18.59 -2.63 29.95
N HIS A 9 17.57 -2.14 29.24
CA HIS A 9 17.01 -0.81 29.41
C HIS A 9 15.49 -0.88 29.20
N CYS A 10 14.73 -0.24 30.10
CA CYS A 10 13.29 -0.07 29.98
C CYS A 10 12.98 1.40 30.25
N GLY A 11 12.40 2.09 29.26
CA GLY A 11 11.96 3.47 29.40
C GLY A 11 10.64 3.54 30.19
N ALA A 12 10.43 4.63 30.92
CA ALA A 12 9.13 4.88 31.55
C ALA A 12 8.07 5.20 30.46
N SER A 13 6.94 4.49 30.48
CA SER A 13 5.75 4.84 29.69
C SER A 13 4.52 4.86 30.59
N THR A 14 3.78 5.96 30.57
CA THR A 14 2.49 6.11 31.26
C THR A 14 1.30 5.95 30.30
N SER A 15 1.57 5.93 29.00
CA SER A 15 0.55 5.73 27.96
C SER A 15 0.36 4.24 27.72
N PRO A 16 -0.89 3.73 27.75
CA PRO A 16 -1.17 2.34 27.39
C PRO A 16 -0.87 2.11 25.91
N ILE A 17 -0.50 0.88 25.58
CA ILE A 17 -0.40 0.43 24.19
C ILE A 17 -1.81 0.36 23.60
N ILE A 18 -1.96 0.77 22.34
CA ILE A 18 -3.20 0.59 21.59
C ILE A 18 -3.20 -0.84 21.05
N TYR A 19 -4.20 -1.64 21.44
CA TYR A 19 -4.34 -3.05 21.05
C TYR A 19 -5.34 -3.25 19.89
N GLU A 20 -5.55 -2.22 19.09
CA GLU A 20 -6.44 -2.22 17.93
C GLU A 20 -5.65 -2.41 16.63
N THR A 21 -6.29 -2.94 15.59
CA THR A 21 -5.73 -2.87 14.24
C THR A 21 -5.71 -1.42 13.76
N ILE A 22 -4.81 -1.10 12.83
CA ILE A 22 -4.73 0.24 12.22
C ILE A 22 -6.10 0.66 11.64
N GLY A 23 -6.79 -0.27 10.98
CA GLY A 23 -8.13 -0.02 10.44
C GLY A 23 -9.15 0.35 11.51
N ASN A 24 -9.26 -0.45 12.58
CA ASN A 24 -10.23 -0.20 13.66
C ASN A 24 -9.93 1.11 14.39
N HIS A 25 -8.65 1.38 14.66
CA HIS A 25 -8.26 2.62 15.31
C HIS A 25 -8.59 3.84 14.45
N PHE A 26 -8.34 3.75 13.14
CA PHE A 26 -8.67 4.81 12.20
C PHE A 26 -10.18 5.09 12.14
N GLU A 27 -11.03 4.06 12.13
CA GLU A 27 -12.49 4.25 12.20
C GLU A 27 -12.92 5.02 13.45
N SER A 28 -12.31 4.71 14.60
CA SER A 28 -12.55 5.43 15.85
C SER A 28 -12.17 6.90 15.75
N VAL A 29 -11.03 7.20 15.11
CA VAL A 29 -10.59 8.59 14.86
C VAL A 29 -11.54 9.31 13.89
N VAL A 30 -11.96 8.66 12.81
CA VAL A 30 -12.92 9.22 11.84
C VAL A 30 -14.24 9.57 12.52
N ALA A 31 -14.75 8.69 13.39
CA ALA A 31 -15.99 8.94 14.14
C ALA A 31 -15.89 10.11 15.11
N GLN A 32 -14.71 10.34 15.70
CA GLN A 32 -14.47 11.44 16.66
C GLN A 32 -14.19 12.77 15.98
N HIS A 33 -13.56 12.77 14.81
CA HIS A 33 -13.05 13.96 14.13
C HIS A 33 -13.39 14.00 12.63
N PRO A 34 -14.66 13.79 12.22
CA PRO A 34 -15.02 13.57 10.81
C PRO A 34 -14.66 14.75 9.91
N ASP A 35 -14.83 15.98 10.41
CA ASP A 35 -14.61 17.22 9.64
C ASP A 35 -13.18 17.75 9.74
N ALA A 36 -12.32 17.15 10.57
CA ALA A 36 -10.94 17.58 10.70
C ALA A 36 -10.10 17.14 9.50
N GLU A 37 -9.07 17.90 9.14
CA GLU A 37 -8.19 17.57 8.02
C GLU A 37 -7.37 16.32 8.31
N ALA A 38 -7.44 15.33 7.41
CA ALA A 38 -6.72 14.06 7.54
C ALA A 38 -5.54 13.95 6.59
N LEU A 39 -5.71 14.37 5.33
CA LEU A 39 -4.69 14.27 4.30
C LEU A 39 -4.61 15.55 3.47
N VAL A 40 -3.41 16.10 3.34
CA VAL A 40 -3.12 17.25 2.48
C VAL A 40 -1.96 16.91 1.56
N ALA A 41 -2.25 16.73 0.27
CA ALA A 41 -1.24 16.55 -0.78
C ALA A 41 -1.21 17.78 -1.68
N CYS A 42 -0.43 18.79 -1.27
CA CYS A 42 -0.38 20.11 -1.93
C CYS A 42 -0.08 20.03 -3.43
N HIS A 43 0.83 19.14 -3.83
CA HIS A 43 1.23 18.98 -5.23
C HIS A 43 0.13 18.39 -6.13
N GLN A 44 -0.87 17.73 -5.53
CA GLN A 44 -2.06 17.19 -6.22
C GLN A 44 -3.28 18.11 -6.05
N GLY A 45 -3.17 19.20 -5.29
CA GLY A 45 -4.32 20.03 -4.92
C GLY A 45 -5.35 19.29 -4.05
N VAL A 46 -4.94 18.21 -3.39
CA VAL A 46 -5.81 17.36 -2.57
C VAL A 46 -5.78 17.81 -1.12
N ARG A 47 -6.96 17.96 -0.53
CA ARG A 47 -7.20 18.23 0.88
C ARG A 47 -8.49 17.53 1.27
N TRP A 48 -8.41 16.55 2.16
CA TRP A 48 -9.55 15.75 2.59
C TRP A 48 -9.71 15.78 4.09
N SER A 49 -10.95 15.85 4.54
CA SER A 49 -11.31 15.56 5.92
C SER A 49 -11.14 14.06 6.24
N TYR A 50 -11.20 13.68 7.51
CA TYR A 50 -11.21 12.27 7.90
C TYR A 50 -12.37 11.51 7.26
N ALA A 51 -13.58 12.09 7.21
CA ALA A 51 -14.73 11.46 6.58
C ALA A 51 -14.52 11.23 5.07
N GLU A 52 -14.05 12.24 4.35
CA GLU A 52 -13.79 12.15 2.91
C GLU A 52 -12.65 11.18 2.58
N PHE A 53 -11.61 11.15 3.43
CA PHE A 53 -10.51 10.20 3.26
C PHE A 53 -10.98 8.77 3.53
N ASN A 54 -11.80 8.55 4.57
CA ASN A 54 -12.36 7.25 4.90
C ASN A 54 -13.22 6.68 3.77
N GLU A 55 -14.08 7.51 3.16
CA GLU A 55 -14.91 7.10 2.01
C GLU A 55 -14.04 6.60 0.84
N LYS A 56 -12.92 7.27 0.55
CA LYS A 56 -11.99 6.86 -0.52
C LYS A 56 -11.27 5.58 -0.18
N ILE A 57 -10.86 5.42 1.08
CA ILE A 57 -10.26 4.19 1.60
C ILE A 57 -11.24 3.03 1.45
N ASP A 58 -12.49 3.21 1.84
CA ASP A 58 -13.52 2.16 1.78
C ASP A 58 -13.88 1.79 0.36
N GLY A 59 -14.01 2.76 -0.54
CA GLY A 59 -14.21 2.51 -1.96
C GLY A 59 -13.07 1.70 -2.57
N PHE A 60 -11.82 2.06 -2.25
CA PHE A 60 -10.65 1.33 -2.75
C PHE A 60 -10.52 -0.07 -2.13
N ALA A 61 -10.75 -0.20 -0.82
CA ALA A 61 -10.77 -1.48 -0.11
C ALA A 61 -11.82 -2.44 -0.69
N ALA A 62 -13.04 -1.95 -0.95
CA ALA A 62 -14.10 -2.72 -1.59
C ALA A 62 -13.69 -3.17 -3.00
N GLY A 63 -12.99 -2.32 -3.76
CA GLY A 63 -12.42 -2.68 -5.06
C GLY A 63 -11.40 -3.81 -4.97
N LEU A 64 -10.47 -3.77 -4.00
CA LEU A 64 -9.50 -4.84 -3.77
C LEU A 64 -10.19 -6.17 -3.40
N LEU A 65 -11.20 -6.12 -2.53
CA LEU A 65 -12.00 -7.29 -2.17
C LEU A 65 -12.75 -7.85 -3.38
N HIS A 66 -13.27 -6.98 -4.26
CA HIS A 66 -13.94 -7.40 -5.50
C HIS A 66 -12.97 -8.05 -6.50
N LEU A 67 -11.72 -7.60 -6.56
CA LEU A 67 -10.63 -8.26 -7.30
C LEU A 67 -10.22 -9.60 -6.67
N GLY A 68 -10.79 -9.93 -5.50
CA GLY A 68 -10.58 -11.20 -4.81
C GLY A 68 -9.41 -11.21 -3.85
N ILE A 69 -8.85 -10.04 -3.48
CA ILE A 69 -7.80 -9.95 -2.46
C ILE A 69 -8.34 -10.38 -1.10
N GLU A 70 -7.63 -11.28 -0.43
CA GLU A 70 -8.00 -11.84 0.86
C GLU A 70 -7.03 -11.41 1.98
N PRO A 71 -7.41 -11.54 3.27
CA PRO A 71 -6.48 -11.30 4.37
C PRO A 71 -5.22 -12.18 4.24
N GLY A 72 -4.06 -11.54 4.34
CA GLY A 72 -2.75 -12.19 4.17
C GLY A 72 -2.17 -12.11 2.75
N ASP A 73 -2.97 -11.75 1.74
CA ASP A 73 -2.46 -11.47 0.40
C ASP A 73 -1.59 -10.23 0.38
N ARG A 74 -0.68 -10.16 -0.60
CA ARG A 74 0.30 -9.07 -0.73
C ARG A 74 -0.06 -8.14 -1.87
N VAL A 75 -0.17 -6.85 -1.55
CA VAL A 75 -0.47 -5.80 -2.52
C VAL A 75 0.73 -4.87 -2.62
N GLY A 76 1.38 -4.86 -3.79
CA GLY A 76 2.47 -3.96 -4.11
C GLY A 76 1.96 -2.54 -4.33
N VAL A 77 2.70 -1.53 -3.86
CA VAL A 77 2.51 -0.14 -4.26
C VAL A 77 3.79 0.39 -4.88
N TRP A 78 3.69 0.94 -6.08
CA TRP A 78 4.83 1.35 -6.88
C TRP A 78 4.58 2.68 -7.62
N GLY A 79 5.10 3.76 -7.04
CA GLY A 79 4.92 5.10 -7.57
C GLY A 79 5.52 6.18 -6.66
N PRO A 80 5.44 7.46 -7.06
CA PRO A 80 5.87 8.58 -6.21
C PRO A 80 4.97 8.72 -4.98
N ASN A 81 5.36 9.60 -4.05
CA ASN A 81 4.49 9.98 -2.94
C ASN A 81 3.22 10.65 -3.49
N SER A 82 2.05 10.05 -3.21
CA SER A 82 0.76 10.56 -3.67
C SER A 82 -0.35 10.27 -2.65
N SER A 83 -1.51 10.88 -2.82
CA SER A 83 -2.70 10.59 -2.02
C SER A 83 -3.15 9.13 -2.15
N GLU A 84 -3.01 8.54 -3.34
CA GLU A 84 -3.36 7.15 -3.62
C GLU A 84 -2.47 6.18 -2.84
N TRP A 85 -1.22 6.54 -2.56
CA TRP A 85 -0.33 5.76 -1.69
C TRP A 85 -0.90 5.67 -0.27
N ALA A 86 -1.37 6.79 0.28
CA ALA A 86 -1.99 6.83 1.61
C ALA A 86 -3.32 6.05 1.65
N ILE A 87 -4.14 6.18 0.59
CA ILE A 87 -5.36 5.36 0.42
C ILE A 87 -5.00 3.87 0.43
N THR A 88 -4.01 3.46 -0.36
CA THR A 88 -3.59 2.05 -0.50
C THR A 88 -3.12 1.49 0.84
N GLN A 89 -2.33 2.26 1.58
CA GLN A 89 -1.84 1.86 2.91
C GLN A 89 -2.99 1.60 3.88
N MET A 90 -3.97 2.50 3.95
CA MET A 90 -5.08 2.35 4.88
C MET A 90 -6.06 1.26 4.44
N ALA A 91 -6.34 1.16 3.14
CA ALA A 91 -7.23 0.14 2.59
C ALA A 91 -6.68 -1.28 2.84
N THR A 92 -5.40 -1.51 2.53
CA THR A 92 -4.74 -2.81 2.80
C THR A 92 -4.76 -3.15 4.29
N ALA A 93 -4.49 -2.17 5.17
CA ALA A 93 -4.57 -2.36 6.60
C ALA A 93 -5.99 -2.69 7.10
N LYS A 94 -7.04 -2.11 6.50
CA LYS A 94 -8.45 -2.41 6.84
C LYS A 94 -8.86 -3.81 6.45
N ILE A 95 -8.47 -4.28 5.26
CA ILE A 95 -8.89 -5.60 4.75
C ILE A 95 -7.96 -6.74 5.18
N GLY A 96 -6.89 -6.44 5.93
CA GLY A 96 -5.92 -7.44 6.38
C GLY A 96 -4.93 -7.90 5.30
N ALA A 97 -4.79 -7.13 4.21
CA ALA A 97 -3.78 -7.37 3.19
C ALA A 97 -2.42 -6.79 3.62
N ILE A 98 -1.35 -7.40 3.14
CA ILE A 98 0.03 -6.99 3.42
C ILE A 98 0.46 -5.99 2.34
N LEU A 99 0.72 -4.74 2.73
CA LEU A 99 1.29 -3.74 1.83
C LEU A 99 2.78 -4.01 1.58
N VAL A 100 3.16 -4.13 0.31
CA VAL A 100 4.55 -4.22 -0.13
C VAL A 100 4.97 -2.91 -0.79
N ASN A 101 5.89 -2.19 -0.15
CA ASN A 101 6.40 -0.91 -0.66
C ASN A 101 7.53 -1.15 -1.66
N ILE A 102 7.30 -0.81 -2.93
CA ILE A 102 8.28 -1.01 -4.00
C ILE A 102 8.95 0.33 -4.33
N ASN A 103 10.28 0.32 -4.43
CA ASN A 103 11.04 1.53 -4.70
C ASN A 103 10.67 2.11 -6.09
N PRO A 104 10.21 3.37 -6.18
CA PRO A 104 9.79 3.99 -7.45
C PRO A 104 10.92 4.18 -8.46
N ALA A 105 12.18 3.99 -8.05
CA ALA A 105 13.35 4.04 -8.93
C ALA A 105 13.66 2.71 -9.63
N TYR A 106 13.03 1.60 -9.22
CA TYR A 106 13.25 0.29 -9.83
C TYR A 106 12.93 0.29 -11.33
N ARG A 107 13.72 -0.46 -12.09
CA ARG A 107 13.49 -0.73 -13.51
C ARG A 107 13.04 -2.17 -13.66
N LEU A 108 12.92 -2.63 -14.90
CA LEU A 108 12.36 -3.95 -15.24
C LEU A 108 12.94 -5.08 -14.38
N TYR A 109 14.27 -5.15 -14.26
CA TYR A 109 14.94 -6.21 -13.50
C TYR A 109 14.64 -6.16 -12.00
N GLU A 110 14.82 -5.00 -11.36
CA GLU A 110 14.57 -4.89 -9.92
C GLU A 110 13.07 -5.02 -9.59
N LEU A 111 12.19 -4.57 -10.48
CA LEU A 111 10.74 -4.72 -10.31
C LEU A 111 10.32 -6.18 -10.39
N GLU A 112 10.75 -6.90 -11.44
CA GLU A 112 10.48 -8.34 -11.60
C GLU A 112 10.97 -9.11 -10.39
N TYR A 113 12.21 -8.85 -9.97
CA TYR A 113 12.79 -9.48 -8.79
C TYR A 113 11.98 -9.17 -7.52
N ALA A 114 11.61 -7.90 -7.29
CA ALA A 114 10.88 -7.50 -6.09
C ALA A 114 9.48 -8.12 -6.06
N LEU A 115 8.75 -8.12 -7.17
CA LEU A 115 7.41 -8.69 -7.28
C LEU A 115 7.44 -10.20 -7.02
N ASN A 116 8.35 -10.93 -7.66
CA ASN A 116 8.47 -12.38 -7.48
C ASN A 116 9.01 -12.76 -6.09
N LYS A 117 9.97 -11.98 -5.56
CA LYS A 117 10.52 -12.28 -4.23
C LYS A 117 9.51 -12.03 -3.12
N SER A 118 8.67 -11.00 -3.29
CA SER A 118 7.61 -10.69 -2.35
C SER A 118 6.36 -11.53 -2.58
N GLY A 119 6.16 -12.09 -3.78
CA GLY A 119 4.95 -12.81 -4.15
C GLY A 119 3.71 -11.92 -4.10
N CYS A 120 3.80 -10.72 -4.68
CA CYS A 120 2.68 -9.78 -4.75
C CYS A 120 1.58 -10.32 -5.67
N ARG A 121 0.34 -10.33 -5.18
CA ARG A 121 -0.83 -10.77 -5.93
C ARG A 121 -1.48 -9.66 -6.74
N ALA A 122 -1.36 -8.42 -6.26
CA ALA A 122 -1.77 -7.22 -6.99
C ALA A 122 -0.69 -6.14 -6.88
N ILE A 123 -0.71 -5.19 -7.84
CA ILE A 123 0.13 -3.99 -7.80
C ILE A 123 -0.70 -2.74 -8.08
N VAL A 124 -0.56 -1.75 -7.22
CA VAL A 124 -1.03 -0.38 -7.45
C VAL A 124 0.15 0.41 -7.99
N SER A 125 0.02 0.97 -9.19
CA SER A 125 1.11 1.72 -9.80
C SER A 125 0.64 3.06 -10.35
N ALA A 126 1.50 4.07 -10.27
CA ALA A 126 1.32 5.29 -11.05
C ALA A 126 1.44 4.97 -12.55
N GLU A 127 0.89 5.78 -13.44
CA GLU A 127 1.10 5.56 -14.88
C GLU A 127 2.54 5.96 -15.29
N GLN A 128 2.95 7.16 -14.86
CA GLN A 128 4.26 7.74 -15.14
C GLN A 128 4.65 8.79 -14.08
N PHE A 129 5.95 8.99 -13.89
CA PHE A 129 6.49 10.10 -13.12
C PHE A 129 7.91 10.46 -13.60
N LYS A 130 8.11 11.71 -14.00
CA LYS A 130 9.36 12.18 -14.63
C LYS A 130 9.71 11.29 -15.84
N SER A 131 10.88 10.65 -15.83
CA SER A 131 11.31 9.73 -16.88
C SER A 131 10.85 8.28 -16.66
N SER A 132 10.21 7.97 -15.53
CA SER A 132 9.72 6.63 -15.23
C SER A 132 8.33 6.44 -15.83
N LYS A 133 8.21 5.43 -16.69
CA LYS A 133 6.96 5.01 -17.30
C LYS A 133 6.57 3.65 -16.74
N TYR A 134 5.93 3.68 -15.57
CA TYR A 134 5.64 2.49 -14.77
C TYR A 134 4.72 1.53 -15.51
N LEU A 135 3.66 2.04 -16.12
CA LEU A 135 2.72 1.21 -16.87
C LEU A 135 3.37 0.55 -18.09
N GLU A 136 4.23 1.26 -18.83
CA GLU A 136 5.01 0.67 -19.93
C GLU A 136 5.95 -0.44 -19.43
N MET A 137 6.56 -0.27 -18.25
CA MET A 137 7.40 -1.31 -17.64
C MET A 137 6.58 -2.55 -17.23
N LEU A 138 5.36 -2.37 -16.72
CA LEU A 138 4.45 -3.48 -16.42
C LEU A 138 4.06 -4.23 -17.70
N TYR A 139 3.68 -3.52 -18.77
CA TYR A 139 3.40 -4.16 -20.06
C TYR A 139 4.61 -4.88 -20.67
N ALA A 140 5.83 -4.39 -20.42
CA ALA A 140 7.04 -5.06 -20.88
C ALA A 140 7.35 -6.36 -20.10
N LEU A 141 6.98 -6.42 -18.81
CA LEU A 141 7.14 -7.63 -17.98
C LEU A 141 6.00 -8.62 -18.15
N ALA A 142 4.77 -8.14 -18.27
CA ALA A 142 3.57 -8.94 -18.46
C ALA A 142 2.76 -8.44 -19.68
N PRO A 143 3.20 -8.73 -20.91
CA PRO A 143 2.48 -8.33 -22.13
C PRO A 143 1.04 -8.84 -22.19
N GLU A 144 0.72 -9.90 -21.47
CA GLU A 144 -0.61 -10.51 -21.36
C GLU A 144 -1.66 -9.53 -20.82
N LEU A 145 -1.24 -8.52 -20.06
CA LEU A 145 -2.08 -7.40 -19.59
C LEU A 145 -2.81 -6.67 -20.73
N ASN A 146 -2.32 -6.73 -21.97
CA ASN A 146 -2.98 -6.11 -23.12
C ASN A 146 -4.22 -6.89 -23.60
N SER A 147 -4.44 -8.10 -23.10
CA SER A 147 -5.44 -9.02 -23.64
C SER A 147 -6.22 -9.82 -22.59
N CYS A 148 -5.75 -9.86 -21.33
CA CYS A 148 -6.46 -10.54 -20.26
C CYS A 148 -7.65 -9.73 -19.74
N GLU A 149 -8.66 -10.43 -19.26
CA GLU A 149 -9.73 -9.81 -18.46
C GLU A 149 -9.15 -9.32 -17.11
N PRO A 150 -9.71 -8.25 -16.51
CA PRO A 150 -9.30 -7.82 -15.17
C PRO A 150 -9.36 -8.95 -14.13
N GLY A 151 -8.30 -9.08 -13.32
CA GLY A 151 -8.18 -10.14 -12.29
C GLY A 151 -7.96 -11.55 -12.84
N ARG A 152 -7.56 -11.66 -14.11
CA ARG A 152 -7.28 -12.93 -14.80
C ARG A 152 -5.90 -12.94 -15.47
N LEU A 153 -4.97 -12.11 -14.98
CA LEU A 153 -3.61 -12.13 -15.48
C LEU A 153 -2.98 -13.51 -15.24
N LYS A 154 -2.28 -13.99 -16.25
CA LYS A 154 -1.43 -15.17 -16.18
C LYS A 154 -0.12 -14.84 -16.87
N SER A 155 0.80 -14.24 -16.12
CA SER A 155 2.11 -13.86 -16.65
C SER A 155 3.15 -14.93 -16.36
N GLU A 156 3.95 -15.28 -17.36
CA GLU A 156 5.09 -16.20 -17.16
C GLU A 156 6.15 -15.59 -16.23
N LYS A 157 6.40 -14.28 -16.36
CA LYS A 157 7.43 -13.57 -15.58
C LYS A 157 6.96 -13.15 -14.19
N LEU A 158 5.67 -12.96 -14.01
CA LEU A 158 5.05 -12.51 -12.76
C LEU A 158 3.94 -13.50 -12.35
N PRO A 159 4.28 -14.75 -12.01
CA PRO A 159 3.31 -15.84 -11.83
C PRO A 159 2.36 -15.63 -10.66
N ASP A 160 2.75 -14.84 -9.66
CA ASP A 160 1.91 -14.54 -8.49
C ASP A 160 0.94 -13.36 -8.75
N LEU A 161 1.14 -12.57 -9.81
CA LEU A 161 0.33 -11.39 -10.11
C LEU A 161 -0.93 -11.78 -10.91
N GLU A 162 -2.11 -11.36 -10.45
CA GLU A 162 -3.43 -11.79 -10.97
C GLU A 162 -4.31 -10.62 -11.47
#